data_AF-A0A0Q5UQV5-F1
#
_entry.id   AF-A0A0Q5UQV5-F1
#
_cell.length_a   1.000
_cell.length_b   1.000
_cell.length_c   1.000
_cell.angle_alpha   90.00
_cell.angle_beta   90.00
_cell.angle_gamma   90.00
#
_symmetry.space_group_name_H-M   'P 1'
#
loop_
_entity.id
_entity.type
_entity.pdbx_description
1 polymer ?
#
loop_
_entity_poly.entity_id
_entity_poly.type
_entity_poly.pdbx_seq_one_letter_code
_entity_poly.pdbx_strand_id
1 'polypeptide(L)'
;MKNVYLIYLSLLLFAFKGYSQGSDVIFWLDNSGSVSNSEYAEMSTSVKAVMQKVIECNPNNRISIVQYGSTRLGAASKIWIETPFTNIVPVFTRRNAVGDGDFAHEALGLIGNALDGISNSNIISPITTLNRTPGNSLVIYLFTDAARNISGIGGSFIVNSSSSGFGTDAAFQNYTAFKTVRGAKFVVTIIPPDASATAAAAAVASAGGTYTGSVEPYPADPNGAGTTPRSLLNKTNFIMTPAEINTTTEQICSVAEVRCATNLILTPQFNNVGMGAQHNRQASNSIRASNRILGNGSDGGIGIYHAGNTIVLRSGFHSMRGSRFRAYIQNCPSDFVGREASLEPVKDNGKEEKISLFPNPSSTSVT
;
A
#
# COMPACT_ATOMS: atom_id res chain seq x y z
N MET A 1 -16.78 45.40 -19.02
CA MET A 1 -17.20 44.02 -18.65
C MET A 1 -16.27 42.92 -19.22
N LYS A 2 -14.97 43.17 -19.42
CA LYS A 2 -14.02 42.16 -19.93
C LYS A 2 -13.21 41.45 -18.83
N ASN A 3 -13.19 41.98 -17.61
CA ASN A 3 -12.36 41.47 -16.51
C ASN A 3 -13.09 40.49 -15.58
N VAL A 4 -14.39 40.27 -15.78
CA VAL A 4 -15.17 39.33 -14.94
C VAL A 4 -15.02 37.89 -15.45
N TYR A 5 -14.86 37.69 -16.76
CA TYR A 5 -14.69 36.35 -17.35
C TYR A 5 -13.35 35.68 -16.99
N LEU A 6 -12.29 36.45 -16.74
CA LEU A 6 -10.99 35.90 -16.32
C LEU A 6 -11.03 35.32 -14.89
N ILE A 7 -11.85 35.88 -14.00
CA ILE A 7 -11.98 35.40 -12.62
C ILE A 7 -12.74 34.06 -12.60
N TYR A 8 -13.82 33.93 -13.39
CA TYR A 8 -14.54 32.67 -13.53
C TYR A 8 -13.73 31.57 -14.24
N LEU A 9 -12.88 31.93 -15.21
CA LEU A 9 -11.98 30.96 -15.85
C LEU A 9 -10.84 30.50 -14.91
N SER A 10 -10.38 31.38 -14.00
CA SER A 10 -9.38 31.03 -12.98
C SER A 10 -9.93 30.11 -11.87
N LEU A 11 -11.22 30.23 -11.53
CA LEU A 11 -11.88 29.34 -10.55
C LEU A 11 -12.19 27.95 -11.12
N LEU A 12 -12.29 27.79 -12.44
CA LEU A 12 -12.46 26.50 -13.11
C LEU A 12 -11.15 25.69 -13.24
N LEU A 13 -10.00 26.32 -13.01
CA LEU A 13 -8.68 25.66 -13.05
C LEU A 13 -8.25 25.05 -11.71
N PHE A 14 -9.04 25.19 -10.63
CA PHE A 14 -8.73 24.63 -9.31
C PHE A 14 -9.59 23.42 -8.86
N ALA A 15 -10.40 22.84 -9.76
CA ALA A 15 -11.31 21.74 -9.38
C ALA A 15 -11.05 20.39 -10.05
N PHE A 16 -9.98 20.24 -10.82
CA PHE A 16 -9.53 18.91 -11.22
C PHE A 16 -8.49 18.43 -10.21
N LYS A 17 -8.96 17.76 -9.14
CA LYS A 17 -8.11 16.79 -8.45
C LYS A 17 -7.77 15.73 -9.50
N GLY A 18 -6.61 15.87 -10.15
CA GLY A 18 -5.98 14.74 -10.82
C GLY A 18 -5.81 13.68 -9.75
N TYR A 19 -6.59 12.60 -9.82
CA TYR A 19 -6.50 11.57 -8.79
C TYR A 19 -5.14 10.89 -8.95
N SER A 20 -4.29 11.07 -7.93
CA SER A 20 -3.18 10.18 -7.64
C SER A 20 -3.65 8.72 -7.67
N GLN A 21 -2.71 7.78 -7.82
CA GLN A 21 -2.97 6.36 -7.59
C GLN A 21 -3.72 6.19 -6.25
N GLY A 22 -4.79 5.38 -6.27
CA GLY A 22 -5.61 5.13 -5.08
C GLY A 22 -4.90 4.24 -4.07
N SER A 23 -5.62 3.84 -3.03
CA SER A 23 -5.17 2.86 -2.06
C SER A 23 -6.06 1.63 -2.07
N ASP A 24 -5.44 0.47 -2.06
CA ASP A 24 -6.07 -0.79 -1.71
C ASP A 24 -5.91 -0.97 -0.20
N VAL A 25 -7.01 -0.84 0.54
CA VAL A 25 -7.04 -0.82 2.00
C VAL A 25 -7.68 -2.11 2.52
N ILE A 26 -6.93 -2.86 3.31
CA ILE A 26 -7.45 -4.03 4.02
C ILE A 26 -7.79 -3.61 5.45
N PHE A 27 -9.08 -3.59 5.77
CA PHE A 27 -9.55 -3.53 7.14
C PHE A 27 -9.44 -4.94 7.72
N TRP A 28 -8.54 -5.10 8.69
CA TRP A 28 -8.17 -6.38 9.27
C TRP A 28 -8.63 -6.42 10.73
N LEU A 29 -9.64 -7.26 10.99
CA LEU A 29 -10.43 -7.25 12.22
C LEU A 29 -10.13 -8.49 13.05
N ASP A 30 -9.78 -8.27 14.31
CA ASP A 30 -9.71 -9.34 15.31
C ASP A 30 -11.10 -9.89 15.58
N ASN A 31 -11.23 -11.20 15.41
CA ASN A 31 -12.45 -11.92 15.68
C ASN A 31 -12.22 -13.12 16.63
N SER A 32 -11.16 -13.03 17.43
CA SER A 32 -10.86 -13.98 18.50
C SER A 32 -11.90 -13.95 19.63
N GLY A 33 -11.70 -14.83 20.61
CA GLY A 33 -12.59 -15.02 21.74
C GLY A 33 -12.45 -13.94 22.82
N SER A 34 -11.37 -13.16 22.83
CA SER A 34 -11.21 -12.00 23.74
C SER A 34 -12.15 -10.86 23.35
N VAL A 35 -12.41 -10.68 22.04
CA VAL A 35 -13.37 -9.71 21.53
C VAL A 35 -14.80 -10.17 21.83
N SER A 36 -15.48 -9.51 22.76
CA SER A 36 -16.90 -9.76 23.05
C SER A 36 -17.81 -9.35 21.89
N ASN A 37 -19.08 -9.77 21.93
CA ASN A 37 -20.06 -9.36 20.92
C ASN A 37 -20.30 -7.83 20.92
N SER A 38 -20.24 -7.19 22.09
CA SER A 38 -20.30 -5.73 22.22
C SER A 38 -19.09 -5.05 21.59
N GLU A 39 -17.88 -5.52 21.91
CA GLU A 39 -16.64 -4.98 21.33
C GLU A 39 -16.58 -5.17 19.82
N TYR A 40 -17.02 -6.33 19.32
CA TYR A 40 -17.12 -6.55 17.87
C TYR A 40 -18.13 -5.60 17.20
N ALA A 41 -19.25 -5.29 17.86
CA ALA A 41 -20.23 -4.33 17.35
C ALA A 41 -19.68 -2.88 17.33
N GLU A 42 -18.93 -2.49 18.36
CA GLU A 42 -18.20 -1.22 18.42
C GLU A 42 -17.16 -1.13 17.31
N MET A 43 -16.32 -2.16 17.16
CA MET A 43 -15.31 -2.28 16.10
C MET A 43 -15.95 -2.17 14.72
N SER A 44 -17.03 -2.91 14.49
CA SER A 44 -17.78 -2.86 13.23
C SER A 44 -18.33 -1.47 12.92
N THR A 45 -18.77 -0.74 13.95
CA THR A 45 -19.30 0.63 13.80
C THR A 45 -18.19 1.60 13.40
N SER A 46 -17.06 1.58 14.11
CA SER A 46 -15.89 2.42 13.82
C SER A 46 -15.27 2.11 12.45
N VAL A 47 -15.12 0.83 12.12
CA VAL A 47 -14.62 0.37 10.82
C VAL A 47 -15.52 0.88 9.69
N LYS A 48 -16.85 0.76 9.81
CA LYS A 48 -17.80 1.29 8.82
C LYS A 48 -17.67 2.80 8.62
N ALA A 49 -17.51 3.56 9.70
CA ALA A 49 -17.32 5.00 9.60
C ALA A 49 -16.00 5.38 8.88
N VAL A 50 -14.90 4.68 9.16
CA VAL A 50 -13.62 4.91 8.47
C VAL A 50 -13.69 4.46 7.01
N MET A 51 -14.28 3.28 6.71
CA MET A 51 -14.46 2.80 5.33
C MET A 51 -15.21 3.81 4.46
N GLN A 52 -16.29 4.38 4.98
CA GLN A 52 -17.07 5.41 4.28
C GLN A 52 -16.18 6.60 3.92
N LYS A 53 -15.41 7.10 4.89
CA LYS A 53 -14.49 8.23 4.70
C LYS A 53 -13.33 7.91 3.75
N VAL A 54 -12.83 6.68 3.76
CA VAL A 54 -11.76 6.22 2.86
C VAL A 54 -12.24 6.14 1.41
N ILE A 55 -13.47 5.70 1.15
CA ILE A 55 -14.04 5.71 -0.20
C ILE A 55 -14.31 7.15 -0.67
N GLU A 56 -14.78 8.03 0.24
CA GLU A 56 -15.05 9.45 -0.07
C GLU A 56 -13.76 10.25 -0.37
N CYS A 57 -12.64 9.92 0.26
CA CYS A 57 -11.43 10.74 0.15
C CYS A 57 -10.74 10.61 -1.22
N ASN A 58 -10.87 9.46 -1.90
CA ASN A 58 -10.36 9.24 -3.26
C ASN A 58 -11.20 8.13 -3.95
N PRO A 59 -11.84 8.41 -5.11
CA PRO A 59 -12.66 7.44 -5.83
C PRO A 59 -11.88 6.22 -6.36
N ASN A 60 -10.55 6.30 -6.43
CA ASN A 60 -9.68 5.18 -6.80
C ASN A 60 -9.33 4.27 -5.60
N ASN A 61 -9.73 4.65 -4.38
CA ASN A 61 -9.58 3.79 -3.23
C ASN A 61 -10.50 2.59 -3.33
N ARG A 62 -9.98 1.45 -2.90
CA ARG A 62 -10.74 0.21 -2.78
C ARG A 62 -10.46 -0.39 -1.42
N ILE A 63 -11.47 -0.98 -0.83
CA ILE A 63 -11.42 -1.55 0.51
C ILE A 63 -11.72 -3.04 0.44
N SER A 64 -11.13 -3.81 1.35
CA SER A 64 -11.49 -5.19 1.65
C SER A 64 -11.57 -5.36 3.16
N ILE A 65 -12.35 -6.32 3.62
CA ILE A 65 -12.47 -6.68 5.03
C ILE A 65 -11.98 -8.11 5.20
N VAL A 66 -11.07 -8.29 6.14
CA VAL A 66 -10.53 -9.59 6.54
C VAL A 66 -10.72 -9.74 8.04
N GLN A 67 -11.39 -10.79 8.47
CA GLN A 67 -11.47 -11.18 9.88
C GLN A 67 -10.45 -12.28 10.15
N TYR A 68 -9.83 -12.29 11.33
CA TYR A 68 -8.89 -13.34 11.71
C TYR A 68 -9.19 -13.95 13.06
N GLY A 69 -8.65 -15.15 13.26
CA GLY A 69 -8.61 -15.85 14.54
C GLY A 69 -7.77 -17.12 14.43
N SER A 70 -7.89 -18.02 15.41
CA SER A 70 -7.24 -19.33 15.40
C SER A 70 -8.01 -20.33 16.25
N THR A 71 -8.03 -21.61 15.87
CA THR A 71 -8.70 -22.65 16.66
C THR A 71 -7.87 -23.20 17.82
N ARG A 72 -6.54 -23.00 17.87
CA ARG A 72 -5.72 -23.57 18.96
C ARG A 72 -4.34 -22.95 19.15
N LEU A 73 -3.61 -22.69 18.06
CA LEU A 73 -2.19 -22.28 18.03
C LEU A 73 -1.92 -21.43 16.78
N GLY A 74 -0.78 -20.74 16.71
CA GLY A 74 -0.45 -19.88 15.55
C GLY A 74 -0.47 -20.60 14.19
N ALA A 75 0.00 -21.84 14.11
CA ALA A 75 -0.07 -22.64 12.88
C ALA A 75 -1.51 -22.95 12.41
N ALA A 76 -2.49 -22.85 13.32
CA ALA A 76 -3.91 -23.04 13.06
C ALA A 76 -4.66 -21.70 12.91
N SER A 77 -3.94 -20.59 12.70
CA SER A 77 -4.54 -19.30 12.35
C SER A 77 -5.38 -19.43 11.10
N LYS A 78 -6.47 -18.68 11.05
CA LYS A 78 -7.42 -18.64 9.95
C LYS A 78 -7.78 -17.20 9.62
N ILE A 79 -8.14 -16.98 8.37
CA ILE A 79 -8.76 -15.73 7.94
C ILE A 79 -10.06 -15.98 7.18
N TRP A 80 -10.95 -15.00 7.25
CA TRP A 80 -12.15 -14.91 6.44
C TRP A 80 -12.15 -13.58 5.69
N ILE A 81 -12.11 -13.64 4.37
CA ILE A 81 -12.20 -12.48 3.47
C ILE A 81 -13.68 -12.26 3.16
N GLU A 82 -14.24 -11.13 3.60
CA GLU A 82 -15.66 -10.80 3.40
C GLU A 82 -15.96 -10.37 1.96
N THR A 83 -15.01 -9.65 1.35
CA THR A 83 -15.18 -9.05 0.03
C THR A 83 -13.83 -8.98 -0.68
N PRO A 84 -13.78 -9.16 -2.02
CA PRO A 84 -12.65 -8.65 -2.79
C PRO A 84 -12.53 -7.12 -2.61
N PHE A 85 -11.42 -6.54 -3.08
CA PHE A 85 -11.28 -5.09 -3.11
C PHE A 85 -12.43 -4.45 -3.90
N THR A 86 -13.17 -3.57 -3.23
CA THR A 86 -14.37 -2.89 -3.75
C THR A 86 -14.35 -1.40 -3.39
N ASN A 87 -15.06 -0.57 -4.13
CA ASN A 87 -15.22 0.87 -3.86
C ASN A 87 -16.57 1.20 -3.18
N ILE A 88 -17.25 0.18 -2.65
CA ILE A 88 -18.52 0.31 -1.92
C ILE A 88 -18.32 -0.26 -0.52
N VAL A 89 -18.86 0.42 0.50
CA VAL A 89 -18.87 -0.09 1.88
C VAL A 89 -19.65 -1.41 1.94
N PRO A 90 -19.01 -2.56 2.19
CA PRO A 90 -19.71 -3.84 2.24
C PRO A 90 -20.46 -3.99 3.57
N VAL A 91 -21.51 -4.81 3.53
CA VAL A 91 -22.12 -5.34 4.75
C VAL A 91 -21.36 -6.59 5.17
N PHE A 92 -21.00 -6.69 6.45
CA PHE A 92 -20.31 -7.83 7.02
C PHE A 92 -20.83 -8.11 8.43
N THR A 93 -20.65 -9.35 8.88
CA THR A 93 -21.04 -9.85 10.19
C THR A 93 -19.89 -10.65 10.81
N ARG A 94 -19.94 -10.88 12.12
CA ARG A 94 -18.94 -11.65 12.85
C ARG A 94 -18.77 -13.08 12.29
N ARG A 95 -17.53 -13.58 12.16
CA ARG A 95 -17.21 -14.90 11.58
C ARG A 95 -16.60 -15.88 12.57
N ASN A 96 -17.39 -16.41 13.50
CA ASN A 96 -16.90 -17.33 14.55
C ASN A 96 -16.14 -18.57 14.03
N ALA A 97 -16.28 -18.92 12.74
CA ALA A 97 -15.55 -20.02 12.10
C ALA A 97 -14.01 -19.85 12.10
N VAL A 98 -13.49 -18.63 12.28
CA VAL A 98 -12.03 -18.38 12.36
C VAL A 98 -11.40 -18.85 13.67
N GLY A 99 -12.21 -19.10 14.72
CA GLY A 99 -11.76 -19.58 16.03
C GLY A 99 -11.48 -18.46 17.05
N ASP A 100 -11.04 -18.87 18.23
CA ASP A 100 -11.01 -18.02 19.44
C ASP A 100 -9.63 -17.45 19.82
N GLY A 101 -8.54 -17.89 19.19
CA GLY A 101 -7.21 -17.30 19.40
C GLY A 101 -6.92 -16.13 18.45
N ASP A 102 -5.98 -15.27 18.80
CA ASP A 102 -5.65 -14.00 18.14
C ASP A 102 -4.16 -13.96 17.75
N PHE A 103 -3.83 -14.72 16.72
CA PHE A 103 -2.48 -14.83 16.16
C PHE A 103 -2.34 -13.92 14.94
N ALA A 104 -2.24 -12.61 15.19
CA ALA A 104 -2.24 -11.59 14.16
C ALA A 104 -1.06 -11.80 13.19
N HIS A 105 0.14 -12.06 13.71
CA HIS A 105 1.34 -12.23 12.88
C HIS A 105 1.16 -13.35 11.84
N GLU A 106 0.66 -14.52 12.25
CA GLU A 106 0.42 -15.67 11.38
C GLU A 106 -0.74 -15.43 10.41
N ALA A 107 -1.82 -14.80 10.88
CA ALA A 107 -2.94 -14.40 10.02
C ALA A 107 -2.52 -13.42 8.92
N LEU A 108 -1.56 -12.51 9.19
CA LEU A 108 -0.98 -11.64 8.17
C LEU A 108 -0.25 -12.45 7.06
N GLY A 109 0.36 -13.57 7.42
CA GLY A 109 0.93 -14.50 6.45
C GLY A 109 -0.13 -15.07 5.49
N LEU A 110 -1.33 -15.35 6.00
CA LEU A 110 -2.46 -15.81 5.18
C LEU A 110 -3.01 -14.70 4.28
N ILE A 111 -3.03 -13.44 4.75
CA ILE A 111 -3.32 -12.28 3.90
C ILE A 111 -2.28 -12.19 2.77
N GLY A 112 -1.02 -12.50 3.05
CA GLY A 112 0.06 -12.56 2.05
C GLY A 112 -0.24 -13.59 0.97
N ASN A 113 -0.63 -14.81 1.37
CA ASN A 113 -1.05 -15.85 0.42
C ASN A 113 -2.24 -15.40 -0.45
N ALA A 114 -3.24 -14.76 0.13
CA ALA A 114 -4.39 -14.24 -0.60
C ALA A 114 -4.00 -13.16 -1.64
N LEU A 115 -3.10 -12.26 -1.29
CA LEU A 115 -2.58 -11.22 -2.18
C LEU A 115 -1.74 -11.78 -3.34
N ASP A 116 -1.02 -12.88 -3.08
CA ASP A 116 -0.12 -13.50 -4.05
C ASP A 116 -0.81 -14.62 -4.86
N GLY A 117 -2.10 -14.89 -4.62
CA GLY A 117 -2.85 -15.95 -5.29
C GLY A 117 -2.42 -17.37 -4.90
N ILE A 118 -1.76 -17.52 -3.74
CA ILE A 118 -1.29 -18.81 -3.23
C ILE A 118 -2.44 -19.47 -2.45
N SER A 119 -2.83 -20.67 -2.89
CA SER A 119 -3.88 -21.44 -2.21
C SER A 119 -3.44 -21.84 -0.79
N ASN A 120 -4.33 -21.64 0.18
CA ASN A 120 -4.11 -22.05 1.56
C ASN A 120 -5.44 -22.43 2.23
N SER A 121 -5.50 -23.62 2.84
CA SER A 121 -6.70 -24.16 3.47
C SER A 121 -7.18 -23.39 4.70
N ASN A 122 -6.33 -22.54 5.28
CA ASN A 122 -6.67 -21.69 6.41
C ASN A 122 -7.31 -20.35 5.99
N ILE A 123 -7.43 -20.09 4.68
CA ILE A 123 -8.30 -19.05 4.13
C ILE A 123 -9.67 -19.72 3.92
N ILE A 124 -10.54 -19.61 4.93
CA ILE A 124 -11.75 -20.43 5.04
C ILE A 124 -13.01 -19.77 4.45
N SER A 125 -12.87 -18.57 3.89
CA SER A 125 -13.92 -17.86 3.17
C SER A 125 -14.09 -18.37 1.73
N PRO A 126 -15.27 -18.20 1.10
CA PRO A 126 -15.45 -18.48 -0.32
C PRO A 126 -14.54 -17.64 -1.24
N ILE A 127 -14.19 -16.43 -0.80
CA ILE A 127 -13.18 -15.59 -1.46
C ILE A 127 -11.83 -15.96 -0.87
N THR A 128 -10.88 -16.36 -1.72
CA THR A 128 -9.55 -16.81 -1.27
C THR A 128 -8.40 -15.95 -1.79
N THR A 129 -8.69 -14.96 -2.63
CA THR A 129 -7.67 -14.09 -3.25
C THR A 129 -8.03 -12.60 -3.12
N LEU A 130 -7.00 -11.76 -3.11
CA LEU A 130 -7.10 -10.30 -3.00
C LEU A 130 -6.32 -9.62 -4.14
N ASN A 131 -7.02 -9.24 -5.20
CA ASN A 131 -6.38 -8.69 -6.40
C ASN A 131 -6.14 -7.18 -6.27
N ARG A 132 -4.87 -6.79 -6.14
CA ARG A 132 -4.45 -5.39 -6.09
C ARG A 132 -4.56 -4.71 -7.45
N THR A 133 -4.82 -3.40 -7.43
CA THR A 133 -4.76 -2.54 -8.61
C THR A 133 -3.31 -2.13 -8.79
N PRO A 134 -2.70 -2.38 -9.95
CA PRO A 134 -1.36 -1.90 -10.23
C PRO A 134 -1.24 -0.39 -9.99
N GLY A 135 -0.25 0.00 -9.20
CA GLY A 135 -0.03 1.39 -8.77
C GLY A 135 -0.75 1.80 -7.48
N ASN A 136 -1.84 1.14 -7.09
CA ASN A 136 -2.46 1.48 -5.81
C ASN A 136 -1.51 1.18 -4.63
N SER A 137 -1.44 2.10 -3.68
CA SER A 137 -0.75 1.87 -2.41
C SER A 137 -1.46 0.77 -1.63
N LEU A 138 -0.74 -0.01 -0.82
CA LEU A 138 -1.35 -0.99 0.08
C LEU A 138 -1.39 -0.42 1.49
N VAL A 139 -2.57 -0.38 2.08
CA VAL A 139 -2.75 -0.02 3.50
C VAL A 139 -3.41 -1.19 4.21
N ILE A 140 -2.89 -1.56 5.37
CA ILE A 140 -3.47 -2.56 6.26
C ILE A 140 -3.84 -1.85 7.55
N TYR A 141 -5.13 -1.83 7.86
CA TYR A 141 -5.65 -1.25 9.09
C TYR A 141 -6.10 -2.36 10.04
N LEU A 142 -5.26 -2.66 11.04
CA LEU A 142 -5.51 -3.66 12.06
C LEU A 142 -6.33 -3.10 13.23
N PHE A 143 -7.37 -3.82 13.62
CA PHE A 143 -8.11 -3.64 14.87
C PHE A 143 -7.93 -4.90 15.73
N THR A 144 -7.43 -4.76 16.96
CA THR A 144 -7.15 -5.92 17.83
C THR A 144 -7.16 -5.56 19.31
N ASP A 145 -7.40 -6.54 20.17
CA ASP A 145 -7.15 -6.48 21.60
C ASP A 145 -6.05 -7.47 22.04
N ALA A 146 -5.28 -7.97 21.07
CA ALA A 146 -4.32 -9.01 21.31
C ALA A 146 -3.20 -8.58 22.26
N ALA A 147 -2.82 -9.50 23.12
CA ALA A 147 -1.60 -9.43 23.88
C ALA A 147 -0.38 -9.53 22.97
N ARG A 148 0.77 -9.15 23.52
CA ARG A 148 2.03 -9.29 22.80
C ARG A 148 2.30 -10.76 22.45
N ASN A 149 2.33 -11.65 23.45
CA ASN A 149 2.74 -13.06 23.29
C ASN A 149 2.29 -13.98 24.45
N ILE A 150 1.00 -14.02 24.76
CA ILE A 150 0.45 -14.90 25.80
C ILE A 150 0.21 -16.30 25.23
N SER A 151 0.93 -17.28 25.76
CA SER A 151 0.81 -18.69 25.37
C SER A 151 -0.35 -19.37 26.12
N GLY A 152 -1.01 -20.33 25.48
CA GLY A 152 -2.10 -21.10 26.11
C GLY A 152 -3.14 -21.58 25.11
N ILE A 153 -4.21 -22.22 25.62
CA ILE A 153 -5.42 -22.47 24.83
C ILE A 153 -6.09 -21.12 24.56
N GLY A 154 -6.27 -20.78 23.28
CA GLY A 154 -6.70 -19.42 22.90
C GLY A 154 -5.59 -18.39 23.05
N GLY A 155 -4.33 -18.79 22.79
CA GLY A 155 -3.17 -17.89 22.90
C GLY A 155 -3.31 -16.62 22.05
N SER A 156 -2.60 -15.59 22.49
CA SER A 156 -2.77 -14.20 22.04
C SER A 156 -1.46 -13.54 21.67
N PHE A 157 -1.34 -13.16 20.40
CA PHE A 157 -0.07 -12.86 19.75
C PHE A 157 -0.22 -11.78 18.66
N ILE A 158 0.22 -10.57 19.00
CA ILE A 158 0.59 -9.57 17.99
C ILE A 158 1.87 -9.98 17.27
N VAL A 159 2.84 -10.59 17.97
CA VAL A 159 4.13 -10.99 17.37
C VAL A 159 4.12 -12.46 16.94
N ASN A 160 5.15 -12.87 16.19
CA ASN A 160 5.32 -14.27 15.78
C ASN A 160 5.31 -15.23 16.98
N SER A 161 4.33 -16.13 17.03
CA SER A 161 4.17 -17.08 18.13
C SER A 161 5.28 -18.13 18.19
N SER A 162 5.89 -18.45 17.05
CA SER A 162 7.02 -19.38 16.97
C SER A 162 8.37 -18.74 17.33
N SER A 163 8.44 -17.42 17.41
CA SER A 163 9.68 -16.67 17.68
C SER A 163 9.35 -15.31 18.31
N SER A 164 8.82 -15.33 19.52
CA SER A 164 8.24 -14.15 20.20
C SER A 164 9.24 -13.31 21.01
N GLY A 165 10.55 -13.51 20.79
CA GLY A 165 11.62 -12.81 21.51
C GLY A 165 11.50 -11.30 21.42
N PHE A 166 11.70 -10.60 22.54
CA PHE A 166 11.57 -9.15 22.63
C PHE A 166 12.61 -8.42 21.78
N GLY A 167 12.16 -7.47 20.97
CA GLY A 167 13.00 -6.64 20.10
C GLY A 167 13.74 -7.41 19.01
N THR A 168 13.24 -8.58 18.62
CA THR A 168 13.86 -9.42 17.59
C THR A 168 13.17 -9.28 16.24
N ASP A 169 13.94 -9.39 15.16
CA ASP A 169 13.38 -9.35 13.79
C ASP A 169 12.40 -10.50 13.52
N ALA A 170 12.69 -11.68 14.10
CA ALA A 170 11.84 -12.86 13.96
C ALA A 170 10.43 -12.68 14.54
N ALA A 171 10.30 -11.86 15.58
CA ALA A 171 9.01 -11.51 16.18
C ALA A 171 8.12 -10.70 15.23
N PHE A 172 8.72 -9.92 14.33
CA PHE A 172 8.01 -9.00 13.43
C PHE A 172 8.17 -9.32 11.94
N GLN A 173 8.62 -10.54 11.60
CA GLN A 173 9.05 -10.89 10.25
C GLN A 173 7.98 -10.65 9.17
N ASN A 174 6.70 -11.01 9.42
CA ASN A 174 5.63 -10.82 8.44
C ASN A 174 5.32 -9.33 8.26
N TYR A 175 5.30 -8.55 9.34
CA TYR A 175 5.10 -7.10 9.26
C TYR A 175 6.24 -6.43 8.47
N THR A 176 7.48 -6.81 8.75
CA THR A 176 8.66 -6.32 8.05
C THR A 176 8.60 -6.65 6.56
N ALA A 177 8.25 -7.90 6.22
CA ALA A 177 8.09 -8.32 4.83
C ALA A 177 6.98 -7.55 4.11
N PHE A 178 5.84 -7.31 4.76
CA PHE A 178 4.77 -6.50 4.17
C PHE A 178 5.18 -5.05 3.94
N LYS A 179 5.82 -4.42 4.92
CA LYS A 179 6.29 -3.03 4.79
C LYS A 179 7.36 -2.87 3.71
N THR A 180 8.32 -3.79 3.64
CA THR A 180 9.48 -3.68 2.73
C THR A 180 9.22 -4.24 1.32
N VAL A 181 8.62 -5.43 1.21
CA VAL A 181 8.41 -6.11 -0.08
C VAL A 181 7.15 -5.63 -0.77
N ARG A 182 6.07 -5.39 -0.01
CA ARG A 182 4.77 -4.99 -0.58
C ARG A 182 4.51 -3.49 -0.50
N GLY A 183 5.41 -2.73 0.13
CA GLY A 183 5.26 -1.30 0.38
C GLY A 183 4.03 -0.99 1.24
N ALA A 184 3.63 -1.92 2.12
CA ALA A 184 2.41 -1.77 2.90
C ALA A 184 2.58 -0.74 4.03
N LYS A 185 1.60 0.16 4.17
CA LYS A 185 1.45 0.99 5.36
C LYS A 185 0.54 0.30 6.36
N PHE A 186 0.95 0.25 7.62
CA PHE A 186 0.14 -0.26 8.72
C PHE A 186 -0.43 0.90 9.53
N VAL A 187 -1.74 0.88 9.71
CA VAL A 187 -2.46 1.66 10.71
C VAL A 187 -3.00 0.66 11.73
N VAL A 188 -2.97 0.99 13.01
CA VAL A 188 -3.37 0.06 14.07
C VAL A 188 -4.27 0.77 15.07
N THR A 189 -5.38 0.13 15.44
CA THR A 189 -6.18 0.47 16.61
C THR A 189 -6.12 -0.71 17.56
N ILE A 190 -5.69 -0.45 18.80
CA ILE A 190 -5.54 -1.48 19.82
C ILE A 190 -6.32 -1.14 21.08
N ILE A 191 -6.97 -2.15 21.69
CA ILE A 191 -7.36 -2.15 23.11
C ILE A 191 -6.40 -3.08 23.85
N PRO A 192 -5.29 -2.57 24.39
CA PRO A 192 -4.21 -3.44 24.82
C PRO A 192 -4.50 -4.03 26.21
N PRO A 193 -4.20 -5.32 26.44
CA PRO A 193 -4.28 -5.90 27.78
C PRO A 193 -3.15 -5.41 28.69
N ASP A 194 -2.02 -4.95 28.12
CA ASP A 194 -0.88 -4.42 28.84
C ASP A 194 -0.02 -3.45 28.00
N ALA A 195 0.98 -2.84 28.64
CA ALA A 195 1.88 -1.90 27.97
C ALA A 195 2.80 -2.56 26.92
N SER A 196 3.09 -3.86 27.05
CA SER A 196 3.93 -4.58 26.09
C SER A 196 3.18 -4.83 24.77
N ALA A 197 1.88 -5.11 24.83
CA ALA A 197 1.01 -5.21 23.67
C ALA A 197 0.92 -3.85 22.93
N THR A 198 0.81 -2.76 23.69
CA THR A 198 0.83 -1.41 23.11
C THR A 198 2.14 -1.14 22.36
N ALA A 199 3.29 -1.45 22.98
CA ALA A 199 4.60 -1.22 22.37
C ALA A 199 4.82 -2.06 21.10
N ALA A 200 4.37 -3.32 21.11
CA ALA A 200 4.42 -4.20 19.94
C ALA A 200 3.49 -3.71 18.82
N ALA A 201 2.25 -3.31 19.14
CA ALA A 201 1.32 -2.73 18.17
C ALA A 201 1.87 -1.43 17.55
N ALA A 202 2.58 -0.61 18.32
CA ALA A 202 3.24 0.58 17.81
C ALA A 202 4.39 0.25 16.84
N ALA A 203 5.11 -0.86 17.07
CA ALA A 203 6.16 -1.36 16.18
C ALA A 203 5.58 -1.94 14.87
N VAL A 204 4.39 -2.55 14.94
CA VAL A 204 3.60 -2.96 13.76
C VAL A 204 3.15 -1.74 12.96
N ALA A 205 2.63 -0.70 13.62
CA ALA A 205 2.20 0.53 12.97
C ALA A 205 3.34 1.21 12.19
N SER A 206 3.00 1.86 11.08
CA SER A 206 3.94 2.64 10.28
C SER A 206 4.21 4.02 10.88
N ALA A 207 5.32 4.65 10.48
CA ALA A 207 5.63 6.02 10.88
C ALA A 207 4.63 7.05 10.34
N GLY A 208 4.52 8.19 11.04
CA GLY A 208 3.78 9.38 10.58
C GLY A 208 2.39 9.59 11.20
N GLY A 209 2.02 8.82 12.22
CA GLY A 209 0.76 9.03 12.96
C GLY A 209 0.90 9.98 14.15
N THR A 210 0.04 9.81 15.16
CA THR A 210 -0.03 10.68 16.35
C THR A 210 0.52 10.02 17.61
N TYR A 211 0.75 8.71 17.62
CA TYR A 211 1.24 8.02 18.81
C TYR A 211 2.72 8.28 19.04
N THR A 212 3.06 8.82 20.20
CA THR A 212 4.42 9.16 20.63
C THR A 212 4.90 8.36 21.84
N GLY A 213 4.12 7.37 22.29
CA GLY A 213 4.49 6.49 23.40
C GLY A 213 5.54 5.45 23.00
N SER A 214 5.77 4.48 23.90
CA SER A 214 6.76 3.42 23.71
C SER A 214 6.47 2.59 22.46
N VAL A 215 7.53 2.33 21.69
CA VAL A 215 7.55 1.47 20.51
C VAL A 215 8.56 0.36 20.78
N GLU A 216 8.18 -0.91 20.61
CA GLU A 216 9.12 -2.01 20.75
C GLU A 216 10.21 -1.91 19.66
N PRO A 217 11.48 -1.70 20.01
CA PRO A 217 12.53 -1.55 19.02
C PRO A 217 12.97 -2.92 18.51
N TYR A 218 13.03 -3.11 17.19
CA TYR A 218 13.71 -4.24 16.56
C TYR A 218 14.54 -3.76 15.35
N PRO A 219 15.72 -4.36 15.09
CA PRO A 219 16.67 -3.86 14.07
C PRO A 219 16.09 -3.71 12.67
N ALA A 220 15.22 -4.62 12.22
CA ALA A 220 14.70 -4.64 10.87
C ALA A 220 13.48 -3.73 10.63
N ASP A 221 13.07 -2.89 11.59
CA ASP A 221 11.92 -1.98 11.39
C ASP A 221 12.23 -0.95 10.29
N PRO A 222 11.56 -1.00 9.14
CA PRO A 222 11.83 -0.06 8.05
C PRO A 222 11.42 1.38 8.36
N ASN A 223 10.64 1.59 9.43
CA ASN A 223 10.27 2.91 9.93
C ASN A 223 11.25 3.43 11.00
N GLY A 224 12.28 2.65 11.35
CA GLY A 224 13.29 2.94 12.35
C GLY A 224 12.97 2.29 13.70
N ALA A 225 13.95 1.58 14.28
CA ALA A 225 13.76 0.90 15.55
C ALA A 225 13.39 1.90 16.67
N GLY A 226 12.25 1.69 17.33
CA GLY A 226 11.80 2.50 18.47
C GLY A 226 11.38 3.94 18.13
N THR A 227 11.30 4.30 16.85
CA THR A 227 11.04 5.68 16.43
C THR A 227 9.56 6.05 16.52
N THR A 228 9.30 7.33 16.81
CA THR A 228 7.98 7.94 16.86
C THR A 228 7.92 9.14 15.91
N PRO A 229 6.71 9.57 15.46
CA PRO A 229 5.40 9.04 15.83
C PRO A 229 4.93 7.87 14.95
N ARG A 230 3.98 7.07 15.46
CA ARG A 230 3.38 5.90 14.80
C ARG A 230 1.89 6.07 14.52
N SER A 231 1.41 5.44 13.45
CA SER A 231 -0.01 5.32 13.08
C SER A 231 -0.74 4.32 13.96
N LEU A 232 -0.70 4.55 15.27
CA LEU A 232 -1.35 3.76 16.31
C LEU A 232 -2.40 4.62 17.02
N LEU A 233 -3.57 4.03 17.25
CA LEU A 233 -4.58 4.53 18.17
C LEU A 233 -4.69 3.56 19.34
N ASN A 234 -4.22 3.97 20.52
CA ASN A 234 -4.34 3.20 21.75
C ASN A 234 -5.64 3.57 22.48
N LYS A 235 -6.50 2.58 22.72
CA LYS A 235 -7.89 2.76 23.17
C LYS A 235 -8.22 1.89 24.37
N THR A 236 -9.34 2.22 25.01
CA THR A 236 -9.98 1.40 26.05
C THR A 236 -11.22 0.67 25.53
N ASN A 237 -11.70 1.00 24.33
CA ASN A 237 -12.83 0.37 23.63
C ASN A 237 -12.66 0.56 22.11
N PHE A 238 -13.45 -0.11 21.29
CA PHE A 238 -13.29 -0.02 19.82
C PHE A 238 -14.07 1.17 19.22
N ILE A 239 -14.64 2.04 20.05
CA ILE A 239 -15.36 3.23 19.59
C ILE A 239 -14.36 4.34 19.24
N MET A 240 -14.40 4.77 17.99
CA MET A 240 -13.65 5.93 17.51
C MET A 240 -14.54 7.17 17.52
N THR A 241 -14.01 8.26 18.08
CA THR A 241 -14.59 9.60 17.99
C THR A 241 -14.51 10.13 16.56
N PRO A 242 -15.34 11.13 16.20
CA PRO A 242 -15.25 11.77 14.88
C PRO A 242 -13.85 12.32 14.55
N ALA A 243 -13.12 12.84 15.54
CA ALA A 243 -11.75 13.33 15.37
C ALA A 243 -10.75 12.20 15.09
N GLU A 244 -10.87 11.08 15.80
CA GLU A 244 -10.05 9.88 15.56
C GLU A 244 -10.35 9.28 14.18
N ILE A 245 -11.62 9.23 13.76
CA ILE A 245 -12.02 8.78 12.42
C ILE A 245 -11.40 9.66 11.35
N ASN A 246 -11.49 10.99 11.49
CA ASN A 246 -10.91 11.93 10.53
C ASN A 246 -9.38 11.80 10.47
N THR A 247 -8.71 11.80 11.62
CA THR A 247 -7.24 11.67 11.70
C THR A 247 -6.76 10.35 11.10
N THR A 248 -7.46 9.25 11.40
CA THR A 248 -7.11 7.93 10.85
C THR A 248 -7.37 7.86 9.35
N THR A 249 -8.51 8.41 8.91
CA THR A 249 -8.80 8.57 7.49
C THR A 249 -7.70 9.36 6.81
N GLU A 250 -7.26 10.49 7.38
CA GLU A 250 -6.14 11.26 6.85
C GLU A 250 -4.85 10.44 6.79
N GLN A 251 -4.58 9.56 7.75
CA GLN A 251 -3.41 8.67 7.65
C GLN A 251 -3.54 7.61 6.55
N ILE A 252 -4.75 7.11 6.28
CA ILE A 252 -5.00 6.11 5.21
C ILE A 252 -5.03 6.79 3.83
N CYS A 253 -5.74 7.91 3.75
CA CYS A 253 -6.01 8.71 2.56
C CYS A 253 -4.93 9.73 2.25
N SER A 254 -4.03 10.01 3.19
CA SER A 254 -2.66 10.32 2.83
C SER A 254 -2.13 9.04 2.16
N VAL A 255 -2.54 8.85 0.89
CA VAL A 255 -1.55 8.58 -0.13
C VAL A 255 -0.45 9.51 0.28
N ALA A 256 0.74 8.98 0.61
CA ALA A 256 1.88 9.85 0.58
C ALA A 256 1.66 10.67 -0.70
N GLU A 257 1.48 11.99 -0.60
CA GLU A 257 1.97 12.80 -1.70
C GLU A 257 3.30 12.13 -1.96
N VAL A 258 3.44 11.52 -3.13
CA VAL A 258 4.69 10.89 -3.48
C VAL A 258 5.61 12.09 -3.44
N ARG A 259 6.18 12.36 -2.26
CA ARG A 259 7.20 13.36 -2.00
C ARG A 259 8.27 12.78 -2.83
N CYS A 260 8.28 13.33 -4.02
CA CYS A 260 8.76 12.60 -5.12
C CYS A 260 10.21 12.36 -4.83
N ALA A 261 10.56 11.08 -4.71
CA ALA A 261 11.85 10.70 -4.15
C ALA A 261 12.89 11.56 -4.84
N THR A 262 13.77 12.23 -4.08
CA THR A 262 14.74 13.14 -4.69
C THR A 262 15.47 12.41 -5.81
N ASN A 263 15.88 11.17 -5.53
CA ASN A 263 16.40 10.27 -6.54
C ASN A 263 15.72 8.91 -6.44
N LEU A 264 15.51 8.25 -7.58
CA LEU A 264 14.91 6.93 -7.69
C LEU A 264 15.85 6.01 -8.48
N ILE A 265 16.06 4.80 -7.99
CA ILE A 265 16.84 3.77 -8.68
C ILE A 265 15.89 2.63 -9.02
N LEU A 266 15.79 2.28 -10.30
CA LEU A 266 14.95 1.18 -10.79
C LEU A 266 15.83 0.01 -11.21
N THR A 267 15.66 -1.15 -10.59
CA THR A 267 16.48 -2.35 -10.83
C THR A 267 15.66 -3.53 -11.35
N PRO A 268 16.28 -4.51 -12.04
CA PRO A 268 15.58 -5.68 -12.56
C PRO A 268 14.81 -6.48 -11.52
N GLN A 269 15.32 -6.57 -10.29
CA GLN A 269 14.74 -7.38 -9.23
C GLN A 269 13.35 -6.87 -8.80
N PHE A 270 13.11 -5.56 -8.87
CA PHE A 270 11.91 -4.95 -8.30
C PHE A 270 11.07 -4.16 -9.31
N ASN A 271 11.62 -3.84 -10.48
CA ASN A 271 11.04 -2.79 -11.32
C ASN A 271 10.85 -3.19 -12.79
N ASN A 272 11.01 -4.46 -13.14
CA ASN A 272 10.60 -4.92 -14.46
C ASN A 272 9.10 -4.67 -14.66
N VAL A 273 8.73 -4.25 -15.87
CA VAL A 273 7.33 -4.00 -16.27
C VAL A 273 6.85 -5.22 -17.04
N GLY A 274 5.81 -5.88 -16.53
CA GLY A 274 5.19 -7.04 -17.19
C GLY A 274 4.50 -6.68 -18.52
N MET A 275 4.21 -7.69 -19.33
CA MET A 275 3.34 -7.54 -20.51
C MET A 275 1.94 -7.10 -20.07
N GLY A 276 1.27 -6.23 -20.84
CA GLY A 276 -0.02 -5.64 -20.48
C GLY A 276 -0.02 -4.68 -19.28
N ALA A 277 1.11 -4.53 -18.59
CA ALA A 277 1.22 -3.70 -17.39
C ALA A 277 1.76 -2.30 -17.69
N GLN A 278 1.29 -1.29 -16.96
CA GLN A 278 1.87 0.05 -16.97
C GLN A 278 2.54 0.37 -15.65
N HIS A 279 3.82 0.76 -15.67
CA HIS A 279 4.57 1.22 -14.52
C HIS A 279 4.90 2.71 -14.64
N ASN A 280 4.28 3.49 -13.76
CA ASN A 280 4.51 4.92 -13.61
C ASN A 280 5.53 5.15 -12.49
N ARG A 281 6.57 5.96 -12.76
CA ARG A 281 7.64 6.28 -11.78
C ARG A 281 7.96 7.77 -11.82
N GLN A 282 8.20 8.38 -10.66
CA GLN A 282 8.58 9.79 -10.58
C GLN A 282 9.66 10.07 -9.54
N ALA A 283 10.55 11.04 -9.81
CA ALA A 283 11.55 11.56 -8.87
C ALA A 283 11.73 13.09 -8.98
N SER A 284 11.91 13.80 -7.86
CA SER A 284 12.01 15.28 -7.90
C SER A 284 13.35 15.79 -8.42
N ASN A 285 14.37 14.94 -8.51
CA ASN A 285 15.65 15.25 -9.14
C ASN A 285 16.06 14.19 -10.18
N SER A 286 16.26 12.92 -9.81
CA SER A 286 16.76 11.93 -10.80
C SER A 286 16.13 10.54 -10.76
N ILE A 287 16.01 9.88 -11.93
CA ILE A 287 15.74 8.44 -12.06
C ILE A 287 16.96 7.75 -12.68
N ARG A 288 17.42 6.65 -12.10
CA ARG A 288 18.45 5.76 -12.68
C ARG A 288 17.85 4.38 -12.91
N ALA A 289 17.66 3.99 -14.16
CA ALA A 289 16.93 2.78 -14.51
C ALA A 289 17.83 1.72 -15.15
N SER A 290 17.75 0.47 -14.68
CA SER A 290 18.40 -0.71 -15.28
C SER A 290 17.43 -1.89 -15.44
N ASN A 291 16.12 -1.65 -15.32
CA ASN A 291 15.05 -2.63 -15.40
C ASN A 291 14.55 -2.85 -16.85
N ARG A 292 13.78 -3.92 -17.06
CA ARG A 292 13.24 -4.31 -18.36
C ARG A 292 11.75 -3.99 -18.48
N ILE A 293 11.33 -3.49 -19.63
CA ILE A 293 9.93 -3.35 -20.01
C ILE A 293 9.63 -4.47 -21.00
N LEU A 294 8.87 -5.47 -20.54
CA LEU A 294 8.61 -6.69 -21.29
C LEU A 294 7.57 -6.43 -22.38
N GLY A 295 7.69 -7.13 -23.50
CA GLY A 295 6.74 -7.02 -24.59
C GLY A 295 6.77 -8.24 -25.50
N ASN A 296 5.62 -8.53 -26.08
CA ASN A 296 5.47 -9.39 -27.24
C ASN A 296 4.81 -8.58 -28.37
N GLY A 297 4.81 -9.09 -29.60
CA GLY A 297 4.38 -8.33 -30.78
C GLY A 297 2.94 -7.81 -30.77
N SER A 298 2.10 -8.20 -29.81
CA SER A 298 0.68 -7.83 -29.70
C SER A 298 0.31 -7.15 -28.39
N ASP A 299 1.11 -7.34 -27.33
CA ASP A 299 0.86 -6.77 -26.00
C ASP A 299 2.19 -6.57 -25.26
N GLY A 300 2.50 -5.31 -24.94
CA GLY A 300 3.73 -4.98 -24.25
C GLY A 300 3.53 -3.96 -23.15
N GLY A 301 4.37 -4.09 -22.13
CA GLY A 301 4.37 -3.23 -20.96
C GLY A 301 4.66 -1.78 -21.32
N ILE A 302 4.22 -0.88 -20.44
CA ILE A 302 4.32 0.57 -20.62
C ILE A 302 5.10 1.14 -19.44
N GLY A 303 6.29 1.70 -19.66
CA GLY A 303 7.01 2.48 -18.64
C GLY A 303 6.83 3.97 -18.87
N ILE A 304 6.33 4.72 -17.88
CA ILE A 304 6.24 6.19 -17.93
C ILE A 304 7.00 6.81 -16.75
N TYR A 305 8.13 7.47 -17.02
CA TYR A 305 9.07 7.96 -16.00
C TYR A 305 9.15 9.50 -16.01
N HIS A 306 8.89 10.16 -14.89
CA HIS A 306 9.03 11.62 -14.72
C HIS A 306 10.18 11.94 -13.78
N ALA A 307 11.11 12.82 -14.18
CA ALA A 307 12.14 13.32 -13.26
C ALA A 307 12.18 14.84 -13.24
N GLY A 308 12.66 15.44 -12.15
CA GLY A 308 12.90 16.89 -12.11
C GLY A 308 14.02 17.34 -13.02
N ASN A 309 15.15 16.62 -13.02
CA ASN A 309 16.36 17.03 -13.74
C ASN A 309 16.90 15.96 -14.67
N THR A 310 16.97 14.68 -14.24
CA THR A 310 17.68 13.66 -15.03
C THR A 310 17.02 12.28 -15.02
N ILE A 311 17.04 11.61 -16.17
CA ILE A 311 16.71 10.19 -16.31
C ILE A 311 17.91 9.51 -16.97
N VAL A 312 18.53 8.58 -16.25
CA VAL A 312 19.73 7.85 -16.69
C VAL A 312 19.36 6.39 -16.90
N LEU A 313 19.33 5.96 -18.15
CA LEU A 313 19.20 4.55 -18.51
C LEU A 313 20.57 3.90 -18.41
N ARG A 314 20.73 3.00 -17.44
CA ARG A 314 21.96 2.24 -17.17
C ARG A 314 21.96 0.93 -17.93
N SER A 315 23.15 0.34 -18.04
CA SER A 315 23.31 -1.04 -18.52
C SER A 315 22.32 -1.98 -17.80
N GLY A 316 21.62 -2.81 -18.57
CA GLY A 316 20.52 -3.65 -18.11
C GLY A 316 19.12 -3.10 -18.41
N PHE A 317 18.98 -1.80 -18.69
CA PHE A 317 17.70 -1.26 -19.13
C PHE A 317 17.36 -1.73 -20.55
N HIS A 318 16.14 -2.22 -20.76
CA HIS A 318 15.69 -2.67 -22.07
C HIS A 318 14.18 -2.53 -22.24
N SER A 319 13.73 -1.85 -23.29
CA SER A 319 12.34 -1.87 -23.76
C SER A 319 12.21 -2.90 -24.87
N MET A 320 11.50 -4.01 -24.61
CA MET A 320 11.39 -5.13 -25.56
C MET A 320 10.40 -4.81 -26.71
N ARG A 321 10.47 -5.58 -27.81
CA ARG A 321 9.55 -5.44 -28.95
C ARG A 321 8.09 -5.47 -28.49
N GLY A 322 7.30 -4.49 -28.92
CA GLY A 322 5.89 -4.34 -28.54
C GLY A 322 5.65 -3.62 -27.22
N SER A 323 6.69 -3.38 -26.41
CA SER A 323 6.59 -2.52 -25.23
C SER A 323 6.69 -1.04 -25.58
N ARG A 324 6.27 -0.18 -24.65
CA ARG A 324 6.36 1.27 -24.76
C ARG A 324 7.13 1.85 -23.58
N PHE A 325 8.05 2.77 -23.87
CA PHE A 325 8.75 3.54 -22.87
C PHE A 325 8.62 5.02 -23.16
N ARG A 326 8.27 5.82 -22.14
CA ARG A 326 8.20 7.27 -22.20
C ARG A 326 8.84 7.87 -20.96
N ALA A 327 9.61 8.92 -21.17
CA ALA A 327 10.35 9.61 -20.13
C ALA A 327 10.20 11.12 -20.30
N TYR A 328 9.98 11.83 -19.20
CA TYR A 328 9.74 13.27 -19.20
C TYR A 328 10.55 13.94 -18.09
N ILE A 329 11.15 15.09 -18.40
CA ILE A 329 11.73 15.97 -17.38
C ILE A 329 10.65 16.97 -16.98
N GLN A 330 9.85 16.61 -15.98
CA GLN A 330 8.68 17.40 -15.56
C GLN A 330 8.41 17.37 -14.06
N ASN A 331 9.43 17.05 -13.25
CA ASN A 331 9.30 16.92 -11.80
C ASN A 331 8.25 15.84 -11.45
N CYS A 332 7.28 16.14 -10.58
CA CYS A 332 6.41 15.13 -9.97
C CYS A 332 4.93 15.49 -10.10
N PRO A 333 4.47 15.65 -11.35
CA PRO A 333 3.15 16.21 -11.62
C PRO A 333 2.04 15.19 -11.34
N SER A 334 2.38 13.92 -11.10
CA SER A 334 1.46 12.81 -10.84
C SER A 334 0.45 12.53 -11.97
N ASP A 335 0.57 13.21 -13.11
CA ASP A 335 -0.22 13.04 -14.33
C ASP A 335 0.54 12.17 -15.36
N PHE A 336 0.48 10.85 -15.21
CA PHE A 336 1.18 9.93 -16.11
C PHE A 336 0.44 9.73 -17.43
N VAL A 337 0.33 10.80 -18.23
CA VAL A 337 -0.21 10.76 -19.59
C VAL A 337 0.94 10.61 -20.56
N GLY A 338 0.99 9.48 -21.25
CA GLY A 338 1.84 9.36 -22.42
C GLY A 338 1.29 10.26 -23.52
N ARG A 339 1.99 11.34 -23.89
CA ARG A 339 1.64 12.14 -25.08
C ARG A 339 1.76 11.29 -26.34
N GLU A 340 0.70 11.18 -27.13
CA GLU A 340 0.75 10.45 -28.39
C GLU A 340 1.93 10.90 -29.24
N ALA A 341 2.71 9.93 -29.70
CA ALA A 341 3.75 10.24 -30.67
C ALA A 341 3.02 10.64 -31.96
N SER A 342 3.46 11.72 -32.60
CA SER A 342 3.04 12.00 -33.97
C SER A 342 3.32 10.74 -34.79
N LEU A 343 2.33 10.26 -35.55
CA LEU A 343 2.53 9.15 -36.48
C LEU A 343 3.66 9.55 -37.42
N GLU A 344 4.85 8.99 -37.22
CA GLU A 344 5.90 9.12 -38.22
C GLU A 344 5.48 8.27 -39.42
N PRO A 345 5.57 8.81 -40.65
CA PRO A 345 5.38 8.01 -41.85
C PRO A 345 6.36 6.83 -41.83
N VAL A 346 5.90 5.68 -42.32
CA VAL A 346 6.67 4.42 -42.39
C VAL A 346 8.07 4.72 -42.91
N LYS A 347 9.08 4.62 -42.03
CA LYS A 347 10.47 4.83 -42.40
C LYS A 347 11.00 3.58 -43.10
N ASP A 348 11.55 3.82 -44.29
CA ASP A 348 12.13 2.81 -45.17
C ASP A 348 13.37 2.17 -44.51
N ASN A 349 13.44 0.83 -44.51
CA ASN A 349 14.35 -0.01 -43.72
C ASN A 349 15.84 0.04 -44.15
N GLY A 350 16.30 1.14 -44.77
CA GLY A 350 17.59 1.20 -45.45
C GLY A 350 18.54 2.33 -45.04
N LYS A 351 18.18 3.18 -44.06
CA LYS A 351 19.06 4.29 -43.64
C LYS A 351 19.35 4.24 -42.15
N GLU A 352 20.63 4.34 -41.79
CA GLU A 352 21.07 4.56 -40.41
C GLU A 352 20.38 5.81 -39.87
N GLU A 353 19.50 5.62 -38.88
CA GLU A 353 18.84 6.72 -38.20
C GLU A 353 19.75 7.26 -37.09
N LYS A 354 20.15 8.53 -37.23
CA LYS A 354 20.73 9.29 -36.12
C LYS A 354 19.68 9.46 -35.02
N ILE A 355 20.08 9.15 -33.79
CA ILE A 355 19.26 9.37 -32.58
C ILE A 355 18.80 10.83 -32.54
N SER A 356 17.49 11.08 -32.52
CA SER A 356 16.92 12.40 -32.29
C SER A 356 16.40 12.51 -30.85
N LEU A 357 16.85 13.54 -30.13
CA LEU A 357 16.43 13.87 -28.77
C LEU A 357 15.48 15.08 -28.82
N PHE A 358 14.26 14.95 -28.28
CA PHE A 358 13.30 16.05 -28.21
C PHE A 358 12.71 16.24 -26.79
N PRO A 359 12.59 17.49 -26.30
CA PRO A 359 13.20 18.70 -26.88
C PRO A 359 14.72 18.68 -26.68
N ASN A 360 15.48 19.03 -27.72
CA ASN A 360 16.92 19.24 -27.62
C ASN A 360 17.17 20.51 -26.79
N PRO A 361 17.78 20.43 -25.58
CA PRO A 361 18.02 21.60 -24.74
C PRO A 361 19.14 22.50 -25.27
N SER A 362 19.89 22.05 -26.28
CA SER A 362 20.95 22.82 -26.93
C SER A 362 20.57 23.11 -28.38
N SER A 363 20.76 24.33 -28.85
CA SER A 363 20.49 24.74 -30.24
C SER A 363 21.48 24.17 -31.27
N THR A 364 22.17 23.08 -30.94
CA THR A 364 23.21 22.46 -31.78
C THR A 364 22.95 20.97 -31.92
N SER A 365 23.09 20.49 -33.16
CA SER A 365 23.04 19.06 -33.48
C SER A 365 24.22 18.34 -32.84
N VAL A 366 23.96 17.28 -32.09
CA VAL A 366 24.99 16.30 -31.71
C VAL A 366 25.23 15.43 -32.93
N THR A 367 26.37 15.63 -33.60
CA THR A 367 26.82 14.78 -34.73
C THR A 367 27.55 13.54 -34.27
#